data_AF-A0AAD7FZM5-F1
#
_entry.id   AF-A0AAD7FZM5-F1
#
_cell.length_a   1.000
_cell.length_b   1.000
_cell.length_c   1.000
_cell.angle_alpha   90.00
_cell.angle_beta   90.00
_cell.angle_gamma   90.00
#
_symmetry.space_group_name_H-M   'P 1'
#
loop_
_entity.id
_entity.type
_entity.pdbx_description
1 polymer ?
#
loop_
_entity_poly.entity_id
_entity_poly.type
_entity_poly.pdbx_seq_one_letter_code
_entity_poly.pdbx_strand_id
1 'polypeptide(L)'
;MSSAIPHVIAYLTRPLAAVASPAAVKSAQLILNASLRASSATFTLTSMVPPTAIRAAAVGSAIPWASWFDALAGGRAGTILLFYGPGYLKVRIGEEQVTDVWSEETQGSVVPISRAKATSVPLLQQSTGARLRAVLLSARVRNLRRTQQEEEQVSVKTSVAQPKPIRVPTLFIDISDDEDSSDDESDCSSSLSYSTESLTSAASSPPASPASKLATLALPCAPPLLYRAPRPKATSAVRSPAVTMDCSNKQLTSYLYQGGVTRVMTGGVMLGARQALVASKRS
;
A
#
# COMPACT_ATOMS: atom_id res chain seq x y z
N MET A 1 1.51 -18.83 -1.79
CA MET A 1 1.02 -17.53 -2.32
C MET A 1 0.02 -16.97 -1.33
N SER A 2 0.03 -15.66 -1.05
CA SER A 2 -0.82 -15.08 0.00
C SER A 2 -2.31 -15.21 -0.38
N SER A 3 -3.08 -15.97 0.40
CA SER A 3 -4.53 -16.14 0.27
C SER A 3 -5.29 -14.80 0.33
N ALA A 4 -4.67 -13.77 0.91
CA ALA A 4 -5.26 -12.44 1.04
C ALA A 4 -5.34 -11.63 -0.27
N ILE A 5 -4.52 -11.94 -1.30
CA ILE A 5 -4.48 -11.14 -2.55
C ILE A 5 -5.86 -11.00 -3.22
N PRO A 6 -6.62 -12.08 -3.48
CA PRO A 6 -7.97 -11.94 -4.07
C PRO A 6 -8.91 -11.10 -3.20
N HIS A 7 -8.80 -11.18 -1.86
CA HIS A 7 -9.61 -10.36 -0.95
C HIS A 7 -9.23 -8.88 -1.01
N VAL A 8 -7.94 -8.56 -1.12
CA VAL A 8 -7.47 -7.18 -1.34
C VAL A 8 -8.02 -6.63 -2.65
N ILE A 9 -7.93 -7.41 -3.74
CA ILE A 9 -8.43 -6.98 -5.06
C ILE A 9 -9.94 -6.77 -5.02
N ALA A 10 -10.69 -7.70 -4.41
CA ALA A 10 -12.13 -7.58 -4.25
C ALA A 10 -12.48 -6.32 -3.44
N TYR A 11 -11.78 -6.07 -2.33
CA TYR A 11 -11.98 -4.86 -1.52
C TYR A 11 -11.72 -3.57 -2.31
N LEU A 12 -10.59 -3.50 -3.04
CA LEU A 12 -10.23 -2.32 -3.82
C LEU A 12 -11.15 -2.04 -5.02
N THR A 13 -11.73 -3.09 -5.62
CA THR A 13 -12.52 -2.97 -6.86
C THR A 13 -14.03 -3.01 -6.64
N ARG A 14 -14.51 -3.48 -5.48
CA ARG A 14 -15.95 -3.48 -5.14
C ARG A 14 -16.62 -2.11 -5.27
N PRO A 15 -16.06 -0.99 -4.75
CA PRO A 15 -16.72 0.31 -4.90
C PRO A 15 -16.69 0.84 -6.34
N LEU A 16 -15.76 0.39 -7.17
CA LEU A 16 -15.69 0.79 -8.58
C LEU A 16 -16.85 0.25 -9.41
N ALA A 17 -17.50 -0.84 -8.99
CA ALA A 17 -18.63 -1.41 -9.71
C ALA A 17 -19.81 -0.42 -9.86
N ALA A 18 -19.88 0.60 -9.02
CA ALA A 18 -20.90 1.64 -9.09
C ALA A 18 -20.54 2.80 -10.03
N VAL A 19 -19.26 2.98 -10.37
CA VAL A 19 -18.74 4.20 -11.04
C VAL A 19 -18.10 3.89 -12.40
N ALA A 20 -17.56 2.69 -12.58
CA ALA A 20 -16.81 2.29 -13.77
C ALA A 20 -17.49 1.15 -14.54
N SER A 21 -17.16 1.02 -15.83
CA SER A 21 -17.68 -0.08 -16.65
C SER A 21 -17.15 -1.44 -16.19
N PRO A 22 -17.92 -2.54 -16.35
CA PRO A 22 -17.46 -3.88 -15.94
C PRO A 22 -16.17 -4.33 -16.64
N ALA A 23 -15.93 -3.87 -17.87
CA ALA A 23 -14.71 -4.14 -18.62
C ALA A 23 -13.49 -3.45 -17.98
N ALA A 24 -13.62 -2.18 -17.59
CA ALA A 24 -12.56 -1.43 -16.90
C ALA A 24 -12.24 -2.05 -15.54
N VAL A 25 -13.25 -2.47 -14.78
CA VAL A 25 -13.06 -3.15 -13.48
C VAL A 25 -12.30 -4.47 -13.65
N LYS A 26 -12.63 -5.28 -14.67
CA LYS A 26 -11.90 -6.51 -14.97
C LYS A 26 -10.43 -6.25 -15.33
N SER A 27 -10.17 -5.23 -16.17
CA SER A 27 -8.79 -4.81 -16.51
C SER A 27 -8.00 -4.43 -15.25
N ALA A 28 -8.60 -3.61 -14.38
CA ALA A 28 -8.00 -3.20 -13.11
C ALA A 28 -7.67 -4.41 -12.21
N GLN A 29 -8.57 -5.39 -12.11
CA GLN A 29 -8.35 -6.60 -11.30
C GLN A 29 -7.16 -7.43 -11.82
N LEU A 30 -7.00 -7.58 -13.13
CA LEU A 30 -5.87 -8.31 -13.73
C LEU A 30 -4.53 -7.61 -13.43
N ILE A 31 -4.46 -6.29 -13.62
CA ILE A 31 -3.24 -5.51 -13.38
C ILE A 31 -2.89 -5.48 -11.89
N LEU A 32 -3.89 -5.34 -11.01
CA LEU A 32 -3.68 -5.42 -9.56
C LEU A 32 -3.16 -6.79 -9.14
N ASN A 33 -3.69 -7.88 -9.68
CA ASN A 33 -3.22 -9.23 -9.36
C ASN A 33 -1.74 -9.43 -9.71
N ALA A 34 -1.30 -8.93 -10.87
CA ALA A 34 0.11 -8.96 -11.25
C ALA A 34 0.98 -8.08 -10.33
N SER A 35 0.53 -6.85 -10.04
CA SER A 35 1.31 -5.85 -9.30
C SER A 35 1.41 -6.16 -7.80
N LEU A 36 0.34 -6.68 -7.19
CA LEU A 36 0.30 -7.00 -5.75
C LEU A 36 1.20 -8.18 -5.38
N ARG A 37 1.49 -9.07 -6.32
CA ARG A 37 2.44 -10.18 -6.12
C ARG A 37 3.88 -9.70 -5.99
N ALA A 38 4.21 -8.56 -6.60
CA ALA A 38 5.53 -7.94 -6.53
C ALA A 38 5.66 -6.92 -5.39
N SER A 39 4.55 -6.54 -4.75
CA SER A 39 4.50 -5.47 -3.75
C SER A 39 4.53 -5.98 -2.31
N SER A 40 4.96 -5.10 -1.41
CA SER A 40 4.99 -5.32 0.04
C SER A 40 3.59 -5.26 0.68
N ALA A 41 3.50 -5.82 1.89
CA ALA A 41 2.31 -6.08 2.70
C ALA A 41 1.49 -4.86 3.17
N THR A 42 1.87 -3.62 2.86
CA THR A 42 1.20 -2.43 3.41
C THR A 42 1.11 -1.30 2.39
N PHE A 43 -0.09 -0.74 2.24
CA PHE A 43 -0.36 0.39 1.38
C PHE A 43 -0.87 1.57 2.18
N THR A 44 -0.37 2.75 1.82
CA THR A 44 -0.93 4.03 2.26
C THR A 44 -1.58 4.68 1.05
N LEU A 45 -2.91 4.78 1.07
CA LEU A 45 -3.69 5.40 0.01
C LEU A 45 -3.99 6.85 0.41
N THR A 46 -3.62 7.77 -0.46
CA THR A 46 -3.93 9.19 -0.33
C THR A 46 -4.71 9.65 -1.56
N SER A 47 -5.54 10.68 -1.41
CA SER A 47 -6.29 11.24 -2.54
C SER A 47 -5.37 11.78 -3.65
N MET A 48 -4.17 12.24 -3.30
CA MET A 48 -3.25 12.87 -4.24
C MET A 48 -2.37 11.86 -4.98
N VAL A 49 -1.86 10.83 -4.30
CA VAL A 49 -0.85 9.93 -4.86
C VAL A 49 -1.22 8.47 -4.61
N PRO A 50 -1.55 7.70 -5.67
CA PRO A 50 -1.75 6.26 -5.57
C PRO A 50 -0.41 5.53 -5.41
N PRO A 51 -0.36 4.43 -4.63
CA PRO A 51 0.76 3.50 -4.67
C PRO A 51 1.02 2.96 -6.08
N THR A 52 2.27 2.63 -6.38
CA THR A 52 2.71 2.21 -7.74
C THR A 52 1.84 1.12 -8.35
N ALA A 53 1.48 0.08 -7.58
CA ALA A 53 0.63 -1.02 -8.04
C ALA A 53 -0.79 -0.55 -8.44
N ILE A 54 -1.36 0.37 -7.66
CA ILE A 54 -2.71 0.91 -7.90
C ILE A 54 -2.66 1.95 -9.03
N ARG A 55 -1.59 2.74 -9.11
CA ARG A 55 -1.36 3.68 -10.22
C ARG A 55 -1.31 2.95 -11.56
N ALA A 56 -0.58 1.84 -11.64
CA ALA A 56 -0.52 1.03 -12.87
C ALA A 56 -1.90 0.51 -13.27
N ALA A 57 -2.69 0.03 -12.30
CA ALA A 57 -4.06 -0.42 -12.54
C ALA A 57 -4.99 0.72 -12.97
N ALA A 58 -4.89 1.90 -12.35
CA ALA A 58 -5.69 3.08 -12.70
C ALA A 58 -5.41 3.53 -14.14
N VAL A 59 -4.13 3.61 -14.53
CA VAL A 59 -3.72 3.95 -15.90
C VAL A 59 -4.20 2.90 -16.90
N GLY A 60 -3.96 1.60 -16.65
CA GLY A 60 -4.32 0.53 -17.58
C GLY A 60 -5.81 0.19 -17.66
N SER A 61 -6.62 0.66 -16.70
CA SER A 61 -8.09 0.56 -16.75
C SER A 61 -8.78 1.85 -17.19
N ALA A 62 -8.01 2.92 -17.43
CA ALA A 62 -8.52 4.26 -17.71
C ALA A 62 -9.49 4.80 -16.64
N ILE A 63 -9.32 4.40 -15.38
CA ILE A 63 -10.13 4.88 -14.25
C ILE A 63 -9.36 6.01 -13.55
N PRO A 64 -9.91 7.24 -13.47
CA PRO A 64 -9.26 8.34 -12.77
C PRO A 64 -9.05 8.00 -11.29
N TRP A 65 -7.83 8.20 -10.79
CA TRP A 65 -7.51 7.87 -9.40
C TRP A 65 -8.40 8.61 -8.39
N ALA A 66 -8.70 9.89 -8.62
CA ALA A 66 -9.56 10.67 -7.74
C ALA A 66 -10.94 10.01 -7.58
N SER A 67 -11.56 9.60 -8.69
CA SER A 67 -12.86 8.92 -8.67
C SER A 67 -12.81 7.56 -7.98
N TRP A 68 -11.73 6.79 -8.22
CA TRP A 68 -11.50 5.53 -7.52
C TRP A 68 -11.34 5.74 -6.01
N PHE A 69 -10.51 6.70 -5.60
CA PHE A 69 -10.26 7.01 -4.21
C PHE A 69 -11.52 7.51 -3.50
N ASP A 70 -12.31 8.39 -4.13
CA ASP A 70 -13.57 8.88 -3.57
C ASP A 70 -14.59 7.76 -3.37
N ALA A 71 -14.66 6.81 -4.32
CA ALA A 71 -15.49 5.62 -4.21
C ALA A 71 -15.03 4.70 -3.07
N LEU A 72 -13.72 4.55 -2.85
CA LEU A 72 -13.14 3.76 -1.75
C LEU A 72 -13.36 4.42 -0.39
N ALA A 73 -13.17 5.73 -0.30
CA ALA A 73 -13.31 6.48 0.93
C ALA A 73 -14.79 6.75 1.31
N GLY A 74 -15.73 6.45 0.40
CA GLY A 74 -17.16 6.71 0.60
C GLY A 74 -17.44 8.19 0.81
N GLY A 75 -16.72 9.07 0.11
CA GLY A 75 -16.81 10.53 0.26
C GLY A 75 -16.17 11.10 1.52
N ARG A 76 -15.46 10.29 2.33
CA ARG A 76 -14.71 10.77 3.49
C ARG A 76 -13.33 11.26 3.06
N ALA A 77 -12.96 12.49 3.41
CA ALA A 77 -11.59 12.94 3.25
C ALA A 77 -10.69 12.25 4.29
N GLY A 78 -9.61 11.60 3.86
CA GLY A 78 -8.68 10.95 4.78
C GLY A 78 -7.59 10.15 4.08
N THR A 79 -6.74 9.51 4.88
CA THR A 79 -5.74 8.54 4.42
C THR A 79 -6.27 7.14 4.72
N ILE A 80 -6.21 6.23 3.76
CA ILE A 80 -6.60 4.82 3.97
C ILE A 80 -5.32 4.00 4.12
N LEU A 81 -5.13 3.38 5.27
CA LEU A 81 -4.03 2.43 5.51
C LEU A 81 -4.58 1.02 5.33
N LEU A 82 -4.02 0.28 4.38
CA LEU A 82 -4.39 -1.09 4.09
C LEU A 82 -3.22 -2.01 4.43
N PHE A 83 -3.46 -2.94 5.34
CA PHE A 83 -2.51 -3.94 5.79
C PHE A 83 -3.00 -5.30 5.32
N TYR A 84 -2.17 -6.04 4.57
CA TYR A 84 -2.52 -7.37 4.12
C TYR A 84 -1.34 -8.31 4.30
N GLY A 85 -1.62 -9.53 4.72
CA GLY A 85 -0.61 -10.55 4.92
C GLY A 85 -1.18 -11.94 4.78
N PRO A 86 -0.40 -12.99 5.07
CA PRO A 86 -0.91 -14.35 5.12
C PRO A 86 -2.05 -14.44 6.15
N GLY A 87 -3.27 -14.69 5.69
CA GLY A 87 -4.44 -14.89 6.54
C GLY A 87 -5.07 -13.64 7.15
N TYR A 88 -4.74 -12.42 6.71
CA TYR A 88 -5.46 -11.22 7.17
C TYR A 88 -5.44 -10.05 6.17
N LEU A 89 -6.47 -9.23 6.27
CA LEU A 89 -6.68 -7.96 5.57
C LEU A 89 -7.35 -6.98 6.53
N LYS A 90 -6.62 -5.96 6.93
CA LYS A 90 -7.06 -4.92 7.85
C LYS A 90 -7.00 -3.56 7.19
N VAL A 91 -8.01 -2.73 7.43
CA VAL A 91 -8.11 -1.41 6.83
C VAL A 91 -8.39 -0.38 7.90
N ARG A 92 -7.72 0.77 7.79
CA ARG A 92 -7.94 1.94 8.64
C ARG A 92 -8.24 3.13 7.76
N ILE A 93 -9.34 3.83 8.02
CA ILE A 93 -9.75 5.01 7.27
C ILE A 93 -9.61 6.25 8.17
N GLY A 94 -8.67 7.14 7.84
CA GLY A 94 -8.36 8.31 8.64
C GLY A 94 -7.84 7.94 10.04
N GLU A 95 -8.37 8.61 11.07
CA GLU A 95 -8.02 8.34 12.46
C GLU A 95 -8.86 7.22 13.11
N GLU A 96 -9.84 6.67 12.38
CA GLU A 96 -10.73 5.63 12.89
C GLU A 96 -9.98 4.36 13.32
N GLN A 97 -10.68 3.49 14.06
CA GLN A 97 -10.17 2.20 14.49
C GLN A 97 -9.87 1.31 13.28
N VAL A 98 -8.87 0.44 13.43
CA VAL A 98 -8.53 -0.57 12.41
C VAL A 98 -9.68 -1.58 12.32
N THR A 99 -10.32 -1.65 11.16
CA THR A 99 -11.38 -2.60 10.86
C THR A 99 -10.79 -3.85 10.22
N ASP A 100 -11.15 -5.01 10.75
CA ASP A 100 -10.81 -6.30 10.13
C ASP A 100 -11.77 -6.56 8.98
N VAL A 101 -11.26 -6.52 7.75
CA VAL A 101 -12.09 -6.72 6.54
C VAL A 101 -12.19 -8.20 6.21
N TRP A 102 -11.09 -8.91 6.40
CA TRP A 102 -11.03 -10.35 6.19
C TRP A 102 -9.90 -10.94 7.03
N SER A 103 -10.21 -11.98 7.78
CA SER A 103 -9.23 -12.81 8.45
C SER A 103 -9.47 -14.25 8.04
N GLU A 104 -8.42 -14.94 7.64
CA GLU A 104 -8.46 -16.39 7.56
C GLU A 104 -8.54 -16.86 9.00
N GLU A 105 -9.71 -17.38 9.38
CA GLU A 105 -9.85 -18.14 10.60
C GLU A 105 -9.04 -19.42 10.38
N THR A 106 -7.73 -19.30 10.58
CA THR A 106 -6.89 -20.46 10.76
C THR A 106 -7.56 -21.19 11.91
N GLN A 107 -8.17 -22.33 11.60
CA GLN A 107 -8.49 -23.36 12.57
C GLN A 107 -7.16 -23.92 13.09
N GLY A 108 -6.31 -23.03 13.60
CA GLY A 108 -5.18 -23.34 14.40
C GLY A 108 -5.80 -23.96 15.61
N SER A 109 -5.77 -25.29 15.62
CA SER A 109 -5.73 -26.14 16.79
C SER A 109 -5.26 -25.26 17.93
N VAL A 110 -6.22 -24.85 18.76
CA VAL A 110 -5.93 -24.27 20.05
C VAL A 110 -5.27 -25.44 20.75
N VAL A 111 -3.96 -25.64 20.53
CA VAL A 111 -3.10 -26.12 21.59
C VAL A 111 -3.46 -25.14 22.67
N PRO A 112 -4.21 -25.55 23.71
CA PRO A 112 -4.44 -24.65 24.80
C PRO A 112 -3.02 -24.23 25.17
N ILE A 113 -2.71 -22.96 24.92
CA ILE A 113 -1.72 -22.29 25.74
C ILE A 113 -2.43 -22.38 27.07
N SER A 114 -2.20 -23.50 27.76
CA SER A 114 -2.49 -23.70 29.15
C SER A 114 -2.02 -22.38 29.68
N ARG A 115 -2.96 -21.51 30.06
CA ARG A 115 -2.64 -20.36 30.88
C ARG A 115 -1.79 -21.02 31.94
N ALA A 116 -0.47 -20.87 31.84
CA ALA A 116 0.41 -21.12 32.92
C ALA A 116 -0.14 -20.08 33.86
N LYS A 117 -1.07 -20.54 34.71
CA LYS A 117 -1.52 -19.87 35.89
C LYS A 117 -0.19 -19.40 36.41
N ALA A 118 0.05 -18.10 36.32
CA ALA A 118 1.10 -17.50 37.09
C ALA A 118 0.60 -17.74 38.51
N THR A 119 0.82 -18.96 38.99
CA THR A 119 1.02 -19.25 40.37
C THR A 119 2.11 -18.26 40.68
N SER A 120 1.69 -17.13 41.22
CA SER A 120 2.53 -16.24 41.98
C SER A 120 3.10 -17.13 43.07
N VAL A 121 4.14 -17.87 42.71
CA VAL A 121 5.00 -18.53 43.67
C VAL A 121 5.44 -17.39 44.56
N PRO A 122 5.11 -17.43 45.86
CA PRO A 122 5.52 -16.38 46.77
C PRO A 122 7.02 -16.19 46.60
N LEU A 123 7.36 -14.94 46.30
CA LEU A 123 8.69 -14.41 46.06
C LEU A 123 9.54 -14.61 47.33
N LEU A 124 9.96 -15.84 47.61
CA LEU A 124 11.05 -16.11 48.53
C LEU A 124 12.34 -15.80 47.76
N GLN A 125 12.69 -14.52 47.78
CA GLN A 125 14.07 -14.04 47.88
C GLN A 125 15.08 -14.81 47.01
N GLN A 126 14.76 -15.05 45.74
CA GLN A 126 15.76 -15.56 44.82
C GLN A 126 16.73 -14.43 44.51
N SER A 127 17.95 -14.59 45.03
CA SER A 127 19.05 -13.67 44.88
C SER A 127 19.20 -13.24 43.42
N THR A 128 19.34 -11.93 43.22
CA THR A 128 19.51 -11.28 41.92
C THR A 128 20.59 -11.92 41.05
N GLY A 129 21.57 -12.61 41.64
CA GLY A 129 22.60 -13.37 40.95
C GLY A 129 22.09 -14.57 40.12
N ALA A 130 21.04 -15.27 40.56
CA ALA A 130 20.55 -16.45 39.84
C ALA A 130 19.83 -16.10 38.53
N ARG A 131 19.07 -15.01 38.51
CA ARG A 131 18.40 -14.52 37.29
C ARG A 131 19.40 -14.04 36.24
N LEU A 132 20.46 -13.36 36.65
CA LEU A 132 21.49 -12.85 35.74
C LEU A 132 22.27 -14.01 35.08
N ARG A 133 22.56 -15.08 35.84
CA ARG A 133 23.15 -16.30 35.28
C ARG A 133 22.25 -16.99 34.25
N ALA A 134 20.94 -17.08 34.51
CA ALA A 134 19.99 -17.68 33.56
C ALA A 134 19.89 -16.88 32.25
N VAL A 135 19.91 -15.55 32.33
CA VAL A 135 19.90 -14.66 31.16
C VAL A 135 21.22 -14.77 30.37
N LEU A 136 22.36 -14.78 31.05
CA LEU A 136 23.68 -14.95 30.41
C LEU A 136 23.83 -16.32 29.73
N LEU A 137 23.36 -17.40 30.36
CA LEU A 137 23.37 -18.73 29.76
C LEU A 137 22.46 -18.80 28.53
N SER A 138 21.29 -18.16 28.57
CA SER A 138 20.38 -18.09 27.42
C SER A 138 20.95 -17.29 26.24
N ALA A 139 21.72 -16.22 26.52
CA ALA A 139 22.42 -15.47 25.49
C ALA A 139 23.56 -16.27 24.85
N ARG A 140 24.30 -17.06 25.65
CA ARG A 140 25.40 -17.90 25.17
C ARG A 140 24.94 -19.00 24.21
N VAL A 141 23.81 -19.64 24.48
CA VAL A 141 23.23 -20.69 23.62
C VAL A 141 22.82 -20.13 22.24
N ARG A 142 22.32 -18.89 22.17
CA ARG A 142 21.93 -18.26 20.90
C ARG A 142 23.13 -17.88 20.02
N ASN A 143 24.25 -17.48 20.61
CA ASN A 143 25.46 -17.16 19.83
C ASN A 143 26.12 -18.41 19.25
N LEU A 144 26.08 -19.55 19.94
CA LEU A 144 26.71 -20.79 19.46
C LEU A 144 26.03 -21.35 18.19
N ARG A 145 24.73 -21.10 18.01
CA ARG A 145 24.01 -21.49 16.78
C ARG A 145 24.37 -20.66 15.57
N ARG A 146 24.88 -19.43 15.77
CA ARG A 146 25.23 -18.54 14.67
C ARG A 146 26.57 -18.92 14.04
N THR A 147 27.50 -19.43 14.84
CA THR A 147 28.83 -19.86 14.38
C THR A 147 28.82 -21.20 13.64
N GLN A 148 27.90 -22.13 13.96
CA GLN A 148 27.81 -23.40 13.22
C GLN A 148 27.20 -23.24 11.82
N GLN A 149 26.41 -22.19 11.59
CA GLN A 149 25.78 -21.97 10.28
C GLN A 149 26.72 -21.30 9.26
N GLU A 150 27.83 -20.69 9.72
CA GLU A 150 28.83 -20.08 8.84
C GLU A 150 29.86 -21.07 8.31
N GLU A 151 30.13 -22.20 9.00
CA GLU A 151 31.06 -23.22 8.51
C GLU A 151 30.44 -24.23 7.52
N GLU A 152 29.12 -24.39 7.51
CA GLU A 152 28.44 -25.33 6.59
C GLU A 152 28.07 -24.72 5.22
N GLN A 153 28.43 -23.46 4.95
CA GLN A 153 28.16 -22.79 3.65
C GLN A 153 29.40 -22.60 2.75
N VAL A 154 30.56 -23.16 3.09
CA VAL A 154 31.80 -22.97 2.28
C VAL A 154 32.04 -24.10 1.26
N SER A 155 31.21 -25.15 1.19
CA SER A 155 31.37 -26.24 0.21
C SER A 155 30.25 -26.31 -0.83
N VAL A 156 29.84 -25.17 -1.39
CA VAL A 156 29.12 -25.16 -2.67
C VAL A 156 30.15 -24.92 -3.76
N LYS A 157 30.62 -26.01 -4.37
CA LYS A 157 31.40 -26.01 -5.60
C LYS A 157 30.66 -25.20 -6.66
N THR A 158 31.05 -23.95 -6.83
CA THR A 158 30.64 -23.12 -7.96
C THR A 158 31.32 -23.67 -9.22
N SER A 159 30.67 -24.66 -9.84
CA SER A 159 30.89 -25.01 -11.23
C SER A 159 30.43 -23.82 -12.07
N VAL A 160 31.40 -23.01 -12.51
CA VAL A 160 31.19 -21.94 -13.48
C VAL A 160 30.90 -22.62 -14.82
N ALA A 161 29.64 -22.96 -15.03
CA ALA A 161 29.13 -23.28 -16.36
C ALA A 161 29.15 -21.99 -17.18
N GLN A 162 29.96 -21.97 -18.24
CA GLN A 162 30.00 -20.88 -19.20
C GLN A 162 28.57 -20.53 -19.66
N PRO A 163 28.20 -19.23 -19.67
CA PRO A 163 26.89 -18.82 -20.17
C PRO A 163 26.79 -19.17 -21.66
N LYS A 164 25.94 -20.14 -21.98
CA LYS A 164 25.52 -20.38 -23.37
C LYS A 164 24.83 -19.10 -23.85
N PRO A 165 25.25 -18.51 -24.99
CA PRO A 165 24.59 -17.35 -25.56
C PRO A 165 23.12 -17.70 -25.84
N ILE A 166 22.21 -16.96 -25.21
CA ILE A 166 20.77 -17.06 -25.44
C ILE A 166 20.52 -16.60 -26.87
N ARG A 167 20.29 -17.55 -27.78
CA ARG A 167 19.69 -17.25 -29.08
C ARG A 167 18.25 -16.87 -28.84
N VAL A 168 18.00 -15.56 -28.78
CA VAL A 168 16.65 -15.01 -28.91
C VAL A 168 16.07 -15.47 -30.24
N PRO A 169 14.83 -16.02 -30.28
CA PRO A 169 14.14 -16.26 -31.52
C PRO A 169 13.90 -14.91 -32.21
N THR A 170 14.67 -14.63 -33.26
CA THR A 170 14.38 -13.56 -34.20
C THR A 170 13.04 -13.89 -34.82
N LEU A 171 11.98 -13.22 -34.38
CA LEU A 171 10.74 -13.16 -35.14
C LEU A 171 11.07 -12.40 -36.42
N PHE A 172 11.08 -13.10 -37.55
CA PHE A 172 11.12 -12.50 -38.87
C PHE A 172 9.85 -11.66 -39.02
N ILE A 173 9.96 -10.36 -38.73
CA ILE A 173 9.04 -9.37 -39.27
C ILE A 173 9.56 -9.14 -40.68
N ASP A 174 8.81 -9.64 -41.65
CA ASP A 174 8.98 -9.31 -43.05
C ASP A 174 8.62 -7.83 -43.18
N ILE A 175 9.64 -6.97 -43.08
CA ILE A 175 9.53 -5.55 -43.38
C ILE A 175 9.75 -5.48 -44.87
N SER A 176 8.67 -5.38 -45.64
CA SER A 176 8.75 -4.91 -47.01
C SER A 176 9.34 -3.51 -46.98
N ASP A 177 10.61 -3.42 -47.40
CA ASP A 177 11.27 -2.20 -47.86
C ASP A 177 10.48 -1.66 -49.06
N ASP A 178 9.60 -0.70 -48.82
CA ASP A 178 9.23 0.28 -49.84
C ASP A 178 10.07 1.53 -49.58
N GLU A 179 11.18 1.58 -50.32
CA GLU A 179 12.01 2.74 -50.54
C GLU A 179 11.17 3.83 -51.24
N ASP A 180 10.89 4.95 -50.57
CA ASP A 180 10.84 6.23 -51.29
C ASP A 180 11.36 7.37 -50.43
N SER A 181 12.56 7.77 -50.81
CA SER A 181 13.22 9.04 -50.64
C SER A 181 12.29 10.26 -50.55
N SER A 182 12.45 11.06 -49.50
CA SER A 182 12.56 12.51 -49.67
C SER A 182 13.19 13.16 -48.45
N ASP A 183 14.38 13.72 -48.68
CA ASP A 183 14.99 14.76 -47.88
C ASP A 183 14.06 15.98 -47.85
N ASP A 184 13.71 16.48 -46.67
CA ASP A 184 13.32 17.88 -46.52
C ASP A 184 13.85 18.45 -45.20
N GLU A 185 14.97 19.14 -45.37
CA GLU A 185 15.57 20.04 -44.40
C GLU A 185 14.64 21.24 -44.23
N SER A 186 13.97 21.38 -43.09
CA SER A 186 13.24 22.60 -42.75
C SER A 186 13.41 22.95 -41.27
N ASP A 187 14.40 23.80 -41.01
CA ASP A 187 14.41 24.76 -39.91
C ASP A 187 13.08 25.53 -39.84
N CYS A 188 12.50 25.71 -38.65
CA CYS A 188 11.85 26.95 -38.21
C CYS A 188 11.22 26.81 -36.80
N SER A 189 11.86 27.47 -35.83
CA SER A 189 11.28 28.47 -34.93
C SER A 189 9.75 28.51 -34.66
N SER A 190 9.43 28.46 -33.36
CA SER A 190 8.57 29.42 -32.63
C SER A 190 7.03 29.42 -32.76
N SER A 191 6.42 29.55 -31.58
CA SER A 191 5.14 30.24 -31.27
C SER A 191 3.84 29.44 -31.54
N LEU A 192 3.05 29.13 -30.51
CA LEU A 192 1.98 29.91 -29.84
C LEU A 192 0.59 29.58 -30.40
N SER A 193 -0.31 29.18 -29.47
CA SER A 193 -1.78 29.19 -29.58
C SER A 193 -2.33 28.23 -30.66
N TYR A 194 -3.52 27.65 -30.62
CA TYR A 194 -4.85 28.12 -30.26
C TYR A 194 -5.79 26.89 -30.16
N SER A 195 -6.86 27.05 -29.37
CA SER A 195 -8.05 26.19 -29.32
C SER A 195 -8.73 26.03 -30.67
N THR A 196 -9.39 24.89 -30.93
CA THR A 196 -10.73 24.82 -31.58
C THR A 196 -11.26 23.39 -31.60
N GLU A 197 -12.26 23.14 -30.76
CA GLU A 197 -13.57 22.55 -31.06
C GLU A 197 -13.74 21.81 -32.41
N SER A 198 -14.26 20.58 -32.34
CA SER A 198 -14.87 19.90 -33.49
C SER A 198 -16.08 19.09 -33.04
N LEU A 199 -17.23 19.67 -33.36
CA LEU A 199 -18.53 19.00 -33.49
C LEU A 199 -18.52 18.22 -34.81
N THR A 200 -18.77 16.91 -34.78
CA THR A 200 -19.34 16.21 -35.95
C THR A 200 -20.40 15.22 -35.50
N SER A 201 -21.63 15.55 -35.86
CA SER A 201 -22.78 14.66 -35.85
C SER A 201 -22.76 13.82 -37.12
N ALA A 202 -23.04 12.53 -37.02
CA ALA A 202 -23.47 11.72 -38.16
C ALA A 202 -24.64 10.83 -37.73
N ALA A 203 -25.80 11.14 -38.31
CA ALA A 203 -27.05 10.44 -38.13
C ALA A 203 -27.08 9.14 -38.95
N SER A 204 -27.69 8.10 -38.41
CA SER A 204 -28.38 7.08 -39.21
C SER A 204 -29.54 6.48 -38.40
N SER A 205 -30.72 6.55 -39.01
CA SER A 205 -32.02 6.11 -38.50
C SER A 205 -32.32 4.64 -38.90
N PRO A 206 -33.37 4.03 -38.34
CA PRO A 206 -33.45 2.59 -38.05
C PRO A 206 -34.33 1.78 -39.03
N PRO A 207 -34.36 0.44 -38.91
CA PRO A 207 -35.50 -0.35 -39.37
C PRO A 207 -36.41 -0.80 -38.21
N ALA A 208 -37.68 -0.98 -38.58
CA ALA A 208 -38.86 -1.03 -37.76
C ALA A 208 -39.27 -2.41 -37.22
N SER A 209 -40.20 -2.35 -36.25
CA SER A 209 -41.27 -3.33 -35.89
C SER A 209 -41.02 -4.24 -34.67
N PRO A 210 -42.08 -4.77 -34.02
CA PRO A 210 -43.42 -4.22 -33.78
C PRO A 210 -43.82 -4.25 -32.30
N ALA A 211 -44.97 -3.61 -32.04
CA ALA A 211 -45.63 -3.39 -30.77
C ALA A 211 -45.85 -4.63 -29.87
N SER A 212 -45.72 -4.41 -28.56
CA SER A 212 -46.54 -5.09 -27.56
C SER A 212 -46.92 -4.10 -26.46
N LYS A 213 -48.20 -4.15 -26.11
CA LYS A 213 -49.02 -3.16 -25.42
C LYS A 213 -49.06 -3.40 -23.91
N LEU A 214 -49.22 -2.29 -23.17
CA LEU A 214 -49.73 -2.14 -21.77
C LEU A 214 -48.88 -2.80 -20.65
N ALA A 215 -48.67 -2.20 -19.47
CA ALA A 215 -49.48 -1.24 -18.72
C ALA A 215 -48.61 -0.24 -17.95
N THR A 216 -48.99 1.04 -18.04
CA THR A 216 -48.44 2.17 -17.29
C THR A 216 -49.27 2.38 -16.02
N LEU A 217 -48.69 2.10 -14.85
CA LEU A 217 -49.20 2.63 -13.58
C LEU A 217 -48.47 3.94 -13.30
N ALA A 218 -49.21 5.04 -13.42
CA ALA A 218 -48.74 6.37 -13.06
C ALA A 218 -48.65 6.49 -11.53
N LEU A 219 -47.48 6.88 -11.03
CA LEU A 219 -47.27 7.31 -9.64
C LEU A 219 -47.20 8.85 -9.58
N PRO A 220 -47.83 9.48 -8.58
CA PRO A 220 -47.92 10.93 -8.48
C PRO A 220 -46.58 11.57 -8.13
N CYS A 221 -46.24 12.60 -8.90
CA CYS A 221 -45.12 13.51 -8.70
C CYS A 221 -45.37 14.37 -7.44
N ALA A 222 -44.56 14.16 -6.39
CA ALA A 222 -44.53 15.01 -5.21
C ALA A 222 -43.45 16.10 -5.35
N PRO A 223 -43.69 17.34 -4.88
CA PRO A 223 -42.78 18.47 -5.05
C PRO A 223 -41.49 18.34 -4.23
N PRO A 224 -40.37 18.93 -4.69
CA PRO A 224 -39.07 18.80 -4.05
C PRO A 224 -39.02 19.58 -2.72
N LEU A 225 -38.75 18.87 -1.62
CA LEU A 225 -38.47 19.48 -0.33
C LEU A 225 -37.08 20.14 -0.36
N LEU A 226 -37.06 21.43 -0.02
CA LEU A 226 -35.87 22.25 0.23
C LEU A 226 -34.93 21.57 1.23
N TYR A 227 -33.80 21.08 0.74
CA TYR A 227 -32.73 20.52 1.56
C TYR A 227 -32.00 21.64 2.32
N ARG A 228 -32.25 21.74 3.62
CA ARG A 228 -31.58 22.67 4.54
C ARG A 228 -30.25 22.05 5.00
N ALA A 229 -29.14 22.62 4.55
CA ALA A 229 -27.79 22.19 4.90
C ALA A 229 -27.53 22.23 6.43
N PRO A 230 -26.96 21.18 7.04
CA PRO A 230 -26.58 21.19 8.45
C PRO A 230 -25.37 22.11 8.70
N ARG A 231 -25.52 22.99 9.69
CA ARG A 231 -24.49 23.91 10.18
C ARG A 231 -23.41 23.13 10.94
N PRO A 232 -22.11 23.21 10.58
CA PRO A 232 -21.06 22.49 11.29
C PRO A 232 -20.86 23.05 12.70
N LYS A 233 -20.90 22.16 13.71
CA LYS A 233 -20.54 22.46 15.09
C LYS A 233 -19.01 22.47 15.23
N ALA A 234 -18.46 23.56 15.74
CA ALA A 234 -17.05 23.70 16.08
C ALA A 234 -16.66 22.68 17.16
N THR A 235 -15.79 21.72 16.82
CA THR A 235 -15.17 20.81 17.78
C THR A 235 -13.83 21.38 18.24
N SER A 236 -13.69 21.41 19.57
CA SER A 236 -12.51 21.86 20.31
C SER A 236 -11.26 21.07 19.92
N ALA A 237 -10.24 21.77 19.42
CA ALA A 237 -8.92 21.23 19.08
C ALA A 237 -8.21 20.68 20.33
N VAL A 238 -8.12 19.35 20.43
CA VAL A 238 -7.26 18.67 21.40
C VAL A 238 -5.84 18.72 20.83
N ARG A 239 -4.98 19.56 21.43
CA ARG A 239 -3.56 19.68 21.09
C ARG A 239 -2.84 18.35 21.36
N SER A 240 -2.44 17.65 20.31
CA SER A 240 -1.45 16.58 20.39
C SER A 240 -0.08 17.18 20.74
N PRO A 241 0.72 16.52 21.60
CA PRO A 241 2.04 17.01 21.99
C PRO A 241 2.97 17.01 20.77
N ALA A 242 3.39 18.21 20.36
CA ALA A 242 4.35 18.40 19.28
C ALA A 242 5.71 17.82 19.70
N VAL A 243 6.11 16.72 19.05
CA VAL A 243 7.44 16.14 19.19
C VAL A 243 8.39 16.95 18.30
N THR A 244 9.04 17.96 18.86
CA THR A 244 10.15 18.66 18.20
C THR A 244 11.39 17.76 18.23
N MET A 245 11.74 17.19 17.08
CA MET A 245 13.02 16.50 16.90
C MET A 245 14.13 17.52 16.70
N ASP A 246 14.98 17.70 17.72
CA ASP A 246 16.19 18.48 17.60
C ASP A 246 17.20 17.73 16.72
N CYS A 247 17.46 18.26 15.52
CA CYS A 247 18.36 17.66 14.54
C CYS A 247 19.83 18.10 14.70
N SER A 248 20.17 18.86 15.74
CA SER A 248 21.47 19.55 15.85
C SER A 248 22.69 18.66 16.05
N ASN A 249 22.54 17.39 16.47
CA ASN A 249 23.66 16.51 16.81
C ASN A 249 23.68 15.19 16.03
N LYS A 250 23.71 15.27 14.69
CA LYS A 250 23.89 14.09 13.83
C LYS A 250 25.38 13.80 13.65
N GLN A 251 25.98 13.10 14.62
CA GLN A 251 27.36 12.63 14.47
C GLN A 251 27.40 11.49 13.45
N LEU A 252 28.02 11.76 12.30
CA LEU A 252 28.16 10.80 11.20
C LEU A 252 29.45 10.01 11.39
N THR A 253 29.33 8.71 11.67
CA THR A 253 30.50 7.84 11.87
C THR A 253 30.84 7.17 10.54
N SER A 254 32.07 7.38 10.06
CA SER A 254 32.57 6.83 8.80
C SER A 254 33.48 5.64 9.08
N TYR A 255 33.21 4.51 8.44
CA TYR A 255 34.03 3.30 8.53
C TYR A 255 34.70 3.03 7.19
N LEU A 256 36.02 2.84 7.20
CA LEU A 256 36.81 2.49 6.03
C LEU A 256 37.01 0.97 5.98
N TYR A 257 36.63 0.34 4.88
CA TYR A 257 36.85 -1.08 4.60
C TYR A 257 37.74 -1.22 3.36
N GLN A 258 38.36 -2.40 3.15
CA GLN A 258 39.23 -2.67 2.00
C GLN A 258 38.55 -2.54 0.62
N GLY A 259 37.22 -2.35 0.57
CA GLY A 259 36.45 -2.12 -0.66
C GLY A 259 35.68 -0.79 -0.73
N GLY A 260 35.90 0.14 0.22
CA GLY A 260 35.24 1.45 0.19
C GLY A 260 34.91 2.03 1.57
N VAL A 261 34.28 3.21 1.56
CA VAL A 261 33.87 3.94 2.77
C VAL A 261 32.36 3.80 2.96
N THR A 262 31.93 3.31 4.12
CA THR A 262 30.51 3.30 4.52
C THR A 262 30.30 4.33 5.62
N ARG A 263 29.30 5.20 5.45
CA ARG A 263 28.89 6.19 6.46
C ARG A 263 27.62 5.71 7.14
N VAL A 264 27.65 5.57 8.46
CA VAL A 264 26.49 5.15 9.26
C VAL A 264 26.07 6.31 10.15
N MET A 265 24.81 6.74 10.03
CA MET A 265 24.19 7.62 11.01
C MET A 265 23.73 6.77 12.20
N THR A 266 24.54 6.73 13.26
CA THR A 266 24.12 6.20 14.56
C THR A 266 23.24 7.24 15.26
N GLY A 267 21.97 7.30 14.89
CA GLY A 267 20.98 8.10 15.60
C GLY A 267 20.61 7.44 16.93
N GLY A 268 21.12 7.94 18.04
CA GLY A 268 20.63 7.58 19.37
C GLY A 268 19.20 8.09 19.56
N VAL A 269 18.24 7.20 19.76
CA VAL A 269 16.86 7.58 20.11
C VAL A 269 16.84 7.96 21.59
N MET A 270 16.90 9.26 21.89
CA MET A 270 16.67 9.76 23.25
C MET A 270 15.18 9.70 23.57
N LEU A 271 14.77 8.71 24.36
CA LEU A 271 13.46 8.72 25.02
C LEU A 271 13.50 9.82 26.10
N GLY A 272 12.88 10.96 25.81
CA GLY A 272 12.91 12.14 26.69
C GLY A 272 12.56 11.80 28.14
N ALA A 273 13.43 12.21 29.07
CA ALA A 273 13.14 12.17 30.49
C ALA A 273 11.94 13.09 30.78
N ARG A 274 10.91 12.56 31.44
CA ARG A 274 9.78 13.35 31.92
C ARG A 274 10.30 14.39 32.91
N GLN A 275 10.17 15.68 32.59
CA GLN A 275 10.42 16.74 33.57
C GLN A 275 9.41 16.59 34.70
N ALA A 276 9.90 16.30 35.91
CA ALA A 276 9.09 16.34 37.11
C ALA A 276 8.77 17.81 37.42
N LEU A 277 7.50 18.19 37.26
CA LEU A 277 6.98 19.48 37.70
C LEU A 277 7.15 19.59 39.21
N VAL A 278 8.15 20.34 39.65
CA VAL A 278 8.31 20.74 41.06
C VAL A 278 7.26 21.82 41.35
N ALA A 279 6.21 21.43 42.06
CA ALA A 279 5.18 22.34 42.53
C ALA A 279 5.76 23.28 43.59
N SER A 280 5.96 24.54 43.22
CA SER A 280 6.36 25.61 44.13
C SER A 280 5.16 25.98 45.03
N LYS A 281 5.25 25.59 46.30
CA LYS A 281 4.30 25.96 47.35
C LYS A 281 4.66 27.36 47.82
N ARG A 282 3.87 28.38 47.46
CA ARG A 282 3.97 29.71 48.04
C ARG A 282 3.41 29.69 49.47
N SER A 283 4.24 30.08 50.42
CA SER A 283 3.85 30.52 51.76
C SER A 283 3.59 32.02 51.76
#